data_AF-A0A7Y3E1D5-F1
#
_entry.id   AF-A0A7Y3E1D5-F1
#
_cell.length_a   1.000
_cell.length_b   1.000
_cell.length_c   1.000
_cell.angle_alpha   90.00
_cell.angle_beta   90.00
_cell.angle_gamma   90.00
#
_symmetry.space_group_name_H-M   'P 1'
#
loop_
_entity.id
_entity.type
_entity.pdbx_description
1 polymer ?
#
loop_
_entity_poly.entity_id
_entity_poly.type
_entity_poly.pdbx_seq_one_letter_code
_entity_poly.pdbx_strand_id
1 'polypeptide(L)'
;FKYLNVIDSETYDENDIEAIETFLKENLNVVIAKDYHKYSDQSKVEYLKENLNKPIRVCGMVKNEGEPGGGPFWIENDHGVSLQIVESAQVNKKNEKQSEIFNNSTHFNPVDLVCGIKNYKGEKFNLENYVDHKAAFITQKTVSGKDIKALELPGLWNGSMAHWNTIFVEVPLITFNPVKTVNDLLKPQHQIK
;
A
#
# COMPACT_ATOMS: atom_id res chain seq x y z
N PHE A 1 -18.52 6.35 2.53
CA PHE A 1 -19.03 5.70 1.30
C PHE A 1 -20.06 6.53 0.50
N LYS A 2 -20.09 7.87 0.60
CA LYS A 2 -21.09 8.71 -0.10
C LYS A 2 -21.11 8.47 -1.62
N TYR A 3 -19.94 8.54 -2.26
CA TYR A 3 -19.82 8.43 -3.71
C TYR A 3 -20.30 7.09 -4.28
N LEU A 4 -19.98 5.97 -3.62
CA LEU A 4 -20.46 4.65 -4.05
C LEU A 4 -21.98 4.54 -3.97
N ASN A 5 -22.61 5.14 -2.96
CA ASN A 5 -24.07 5.17 -2.85
C ASN A 5 -24.71 6.03 -3.96
N VAL A 6 -24.07 7.14 -4.33
CA VAL A 6 -24.51 8.03 -5.41
C VAL A 6 -24.39 7.36 -6.79
N ILE A 7 -23.29 6.62 -7.03
CA ILE A 7 -23.13 5.82 -8.24
C ILE A 7 -24.21 4.73 -8.31
N ASP A 8 -24.46 4.01 -7.22
CA ASP A 8 -25.46 2.93 -7.16
C ASP A 8 -26.90 3.42 -7.30
N SER A 9 -27.20 4.67 -6.93
CA SER A 9 -28.54 5.23 -7.11
C SER A 9 -28.82 5.67 -8.54
N GLU A 10 -27.80 5.71 -9.41
CA GLU A 10 -27.89 6.21 -10.79
C GLU A 10 -28.41 7.66 -10.88
N THR A 11 -28.27 8.44 -9.80
CA THR A 11 -28.75 9.83 -9.70
C THR A 11 -27.62 10.85 -9.76
N TYR A 12 -26.49 10.52 -10.39
CA TYR A 12 -25.31 11.37 -10.46
C TYR A 12 -25.33 12.24 -11.72
N ASP A 13 -24.70 13.41 -11.63
CA ASP A 13 -24.43 14.29 -12.77
C ASP A 13 -22.93 14.37 -13.09
N GLU A 14 -22.55 15.20 -14.05
CA GLU A 14 -21.15 15.41 -14.43
C GLU A 14 -20.30 15.99 -13.27
N ASN A 15 -20.89 16.84 -12.42
CA ASN A 15 -20.19 17.42 -11.27
C ASN A 15 -19.89 16.35 -10.21
N ASP A 16 -20.79 15.39 -10.02
CA ASP A 16 -20.56 14.25 -9.13
C ASP A 16 -19.38 13.40 -9.64
N ILE A 17 -19.31 13.15 -10.94
CA ILE A 17 -18.20 12.40 -11.56
C ILE A 17 -16.88 13.13 -11.38
N GLU A 18 -16.83 14.44 -11.65
CA GLU A 18 -15.64 15.26 -11.44
C GLU A 18 -15.21 15.28 -9.96
N ALA A 19 -16.18 15.35 -9.04
CA ALA A 19 -15.91 15.27 -7.61
C ALA A 19 -15.33 13.91 -7.20
N ILE A 20 -15.81 12.81 -7.79
CA ILE A 20 -15.28 11.46 -7.56
C ILE A 20 -13.85 11.33 -8.07
N GLU A 21 -13.58 11.84 -9.28
CA GLU A 21 -12.24 11.84 -9.85
C GLU A 21 -11.25 12.62 -8.98
N THR A 22 -11.66 13.81 -8.54
CA THR A 22 -10.88 14.65 -7.63
C THR A 22 -10.63 13.92 -6.32
N PHE A 23 -11.65 13.32 -5.71
CA PHE A 23 -11.49 12.55 -4.47
C PHE A 23 -10.51 11.37 -4.63
N LEU A 24 -10.61 10.62 -5.73
CA LEU A 24 -9.69 9.51 -6.00
C LEU A 24 -8.24 10.00 -6.11
N LYS A 25 -8.00 11.10 -6.83
CA LYS A 25 -6.66 11.67 -7.03
C LYS A 25 -6.09 12.29 -5.74
N GLU A 26 -6.87 13.14 -5.07
CA GLU A 26 -6.39 14.01 -4.00
C GLU A 26 -6.48 13.36 -2.61
N ASN A 27 -7.48 12.51 -2.36
CA ASN A 27 -7.69 11.90 -1.05
C ASN A 27 -7.23 10.45 -0.98
N LEU A 28 -7.38 9.70 -2.08
CA LEU A 28 -6.97 8.28 -2.14
C LEU A 28 -5.66 8.05 -2.90
N ASN A 29 -5.05 9.11 -3.45
CA ASN A 29 -3.79 9.06 -4.21
C ASN A 29 -3.83 8.05 -5.38
N VAL A 30 -5.01 7.83 -5.95
CA VAL A 30 -5.21 6.93 -7.10
C VAL A 30 -4.75 7.63 -8.36
N VAL A 31 -3.85 6.98 -9.09
CA VAL A 31 -3.41 7.44 -10.41
C VAL A 31 -4.39 6.91 -11.46
N ILE A 32 -5.27 7.79 -11.94
CA ILE A 32 -6.24 7.45 -13.00
C ILE A 32 -5.49 7.10 -14.29
N ALA A 33 -5.97 6.07 -14.98
CA ALA A 33 -5.40 5.57 -16.22
C ALA A 33 -5.31 6.67 -17.30
N LYS A 34 -4.22 6.70 -18.07
CA LYS A 34 -3.95 7.78 -19.04
C LYS A 34 -5.03 7.85 -20.13
N ASP A 35 -5.60 6.72 -20.50
CA ASP A 35 -6.64 6.55 -21.52
C ASP A 35 -8.06 6.68 -20.99
N TYR A 36 -8.25 6.90 -19.68
CA TYR A 36 -9.56 7.07 -19.03
C TYR A 36 -10.46 8.11 -19.72
N HIS A 37 -9.89 9.20 -20.24
CA HIS A 37 -10.63 10.24 -20.96
C HIS A 37 -11.32 9.73 -22.25
N LYS A 38 -10.88 8.59 -22.79
CA LYS A 38 -11.42 7.96 -24.00
C LYS A 38 -12.55 6.97 -23.70
N TYR A 39 -12.81 6.69 -22.42
CA TYR A 39 -13.85 5.75 -22.03
C TYR A 39 -15.22 6.35 -22.31
N SER A 40 -16.20 5.50 -22.65
CA SER A 40 -17.61 5.90 -22.65
C SER A 40 -18.04 6.29 -21.24
N ASP A 41 -19.11 7.07 -21.11
CA ASP A 41 -19.59 7.54 -19.81
C ASP A 41 -19.89 6.37 -18.85
N GLN A 42 -20.52 5.30 -19.35
CA GLN A 42 -20.76 4.09 -18.57
C GLN A 42 -19.45 3.44 -18.11
N SER A 43 -18.45 3.31 -19.00
CA SER A 43 -17.15 2.73 -18.65
C SER A 43 -16.36 3.61 -17.67
N LYS A 44 -16.50 4.94 -17.73
CA LYS A 44 -15.91 5.85 -16.73
C LYS A 44 -16.49 5.58 -15.36
N VAL A 45 -17.82 5.52 -15.25
CA VAL A 45 -18.51 5.29 -13.98
C VAL A 45 -18.11 3.94 -13.38
N GLU A 46 -18.07 2.88 -14.18
CA GLU A 46 -17.63 1.57 -13.72
C GLU A 46 -16.17 1.61 -13.24
N TYR A 47 -15.28 2.23 -14.02
CA TYR A 47 -13.88 2.41 -13.63
C TYR A 47 -13.71 3.16 -12.30
N LEU A 48 -14.46 4.25 -12.10
CA LEU A 48 -14.42 5.01 -10.85
C LEU A 48 -14.97 4.19 -9.68
N LYS A 49 -16.05 3.45 -9.90
CA LYS A 49 -16.65 2.55 -8.91
C LYS A 49 -15.69 1.44 -8.50
N GLU A 50 -15.03 0.80 -9.46
CA GLU A 50 -14.01 -0.24 -9.21
C GLU A 50 -12.84 0.32 -8.39
N ASN A 51 -12.41 1.55 -8.64
CA ASN A 51 -11.33 2.19 -7.87
C ASN A 51 -11.77 2.63 -6.46
N LEU A 52 -13.03 3.03 -6.29
CA LEU A 52 -13.57 3.36 -4.96
C LEU A 52 -13.86 2.10 -4.13
N ASN A 53 -14.41 1.05 -4.73
CA ASN A 53 -14.92 -0.13 -4.04
C ASN A 53 -13.84 -1.22 -3.84
N LYS A 54 -12.76 -0.82 -3.18
CA LYS A 54 -11.64 -1.70 -2.81
C LYS A 54 -11.51 -1.75 -1.29
N PRO A 55 -10.93 -2.81 -0.72
CA PRO A 55 -10.48 -2.76 0.66
C PRO A 55 -9.46 -1.63 0.83
N ILE A 56 -9.45 -1.02 2.00
CA ILE A 56 -8.63 0.16 2.30
C ILE A 56 -7.69 -0.12 3.46
N ARG A 57 -6.47 0.38 3.38
CA ARG A 57 -5.51 0.41 4.48
C ARG A 57 -5.01 1.82 4.71
N VAL A 58 -5.01 2.24 5.97
CA VAL A 58 -4.33 3.44 6.43
C VAL A 58 -3.09 2.98 7.17
N CYS A 59 -1.93 3.36 6.66
CA CYS A 59 -0.64 2.90 7.19
C CYS A 59 0.05 4.08 7.87
N GLY A 60 0.38 3.92 9.15
CA GLY A 60 1.25 4.86 9.84
C GLY A 60 2.64 4.84 9.22
N MET A 61 3.29 6.00 9.15
CA MET A 61 4.65 6.17 8.65
C MET A 61 5.44 6.97 9.66
N VAL A 62 6.62 6.47 10.04
CA VAL A 62 7.53 7.19 10.94
C VAL A 62 8.78 7.60 10.19
N LYS A 63 9.41 8.70 10.58
CA LYS A 63 10.68 9.14 10.01
C LYS A 63 11.74 8.07 10.21
N ASN A 64 12.51 7.80 9.16
CA ASN A 64 13.55 6.80 9.18
C ASN A 64 14.84 7.36 9.82
N GLU A 65 15.22 6.84 10.99
CA GLU A 65 16.48 7.18 11.67
C GLU A 65 17.58 6.13 11.44
N GLY A 66 17.48 5.37 10.34
CA GLY A 66 18.43 4.30 9.95
C GLY A 66 17.91 2.89 10.22
N GLU A 67 16.62 2.74 10.51
CA GLU A 67 15.99 1.45 10.76
C GLU A 67 15.68 0.72 9.44
N PRO A 68 15.97 -0.60 9.35
CA PRO A 68 15.52 -1.38 8.22
C PRO A 68 14.00 -1.58 8.29
N GLY A 69 13.32 -1.37 7.16
CA GLY A 69 11.87 -1.52 7.04
C GLY A 69 11.39 -1.24 5.62
N GLY A 70 10.10 -1.48 5.38
CA GLY A 70 9.43 -1.12 4.13
C GLY A 70 9.06 0.37 4.13
N GLY A 71 9.31 1.06 3.01
CA GLY A 71 9.00 2.48 2.85
C GLY A 71 7.79 2.74 1.95
N PRO A 72 7.23 3.96 1.96
CA PRO A 72 6.15 4.36 1.06
C PRO A 72 6.69 4.66 -0.35
N PHE A 73 6.21 3.93 -1.36
CA PHE A 73 6.60 4.18 -2.75
C PHE A 73 5.45 3.98 -3.72
N TRP A 74 5.52 4.65 -4.87
CA TRP A 74 4.72 4.30 -6.03
C TRP A 74 5.36 3.12 -6.77
N ILE A 75 4.57 2.10 -7.09
CA ILE A 75 4.94 1.01 -7.99
C ILE A 75 4.12 1.16 -9.27
N GLU A 76 4.78 0.98 -10.41
CA GLU A 76 4.14 0.84 -11.72
C GLU A 76 4.21 -0.62 -12.15
N ASN A 77 3.05 -1.21 -12.47
CA ASN A 77 2.94 -2.57 -12.99
C ASN A 77 1.85 -2.65 -14.09
N ASP A 78 1.52 -3.86 -14.54
CA ASP A 78 0.51 -4.11 -15.58
C ASP A 78 -0.89 -3.58 -15.21
N HIS A 79 -1.17 -3.36 -13.91
CA HIS A 79 -2.42 -2.83 -13.39
C HIS A 79 -2.40 -1.29 -13.19
N GLY A 80 -1.30 -0.63 -13.54
CA GLY A 80 -1.12 0.81 -13.39
C GLY A 80 -0.20 1.19 -12.22
N VAL A 81 -0.36 2.43 -11.75
CA VAL A 81 0.48 2.99 -10.67
C VAL A 81 -0.29 2.96 -9.35
N SER A 82 0.34 2.44 -8.29
CA SER A 82 -0.28 2.37 -6.96
C SER A 82 0.72 2.63 -5.83
N LEU A 83 0.22 3.14 -4.69
CA LEU A 83 0.99 3.32 -3.47
C LEU A 83 1.16 2.01 -2.71
N GLN A 84 2.41 1.64 -2.43
CA GLN A 84 2.77 0.40 -1.74
C GLN A 84 3.82 0.62 -0.66
N ILE A 85 3.88 -0.35 0.26
CA ILE A 85 4.98 -0.48 1.21
C ILE A 85 6.01 -1.41 0.58
N VAL A 86 7.15 -0.85 0.17
CA VAL A 86 8.19 -1.58 -0.57
C VAL A 86 9.41 -1.81 0.32
N GLU A 87 9.85 -3.05 0.36
CA GLU A 87 11.05 -3.45 1.09
C GLU A 87 12.29 -3.42 0.21
N SER A 88 13.46 -3.31 0.85
CA SER A 88 14.74 -3.27 0.13
C SER A 88 15.00 -4.49 -0.77
N ALA A 89 14.39 -5.64 -0.48
CA ALA A 89 14.48 -6.85 -1.29
C ALA A 89 13.75 -6.75 -2.63
N GLN A 90 12.77 -5.85 -2.75
CA GLN A 90 11.99 -5.62 -3.97
C GLN A 90 12.59 -4.53 -4.88
N VAL A 91 13.59 -3.80 -4.39
CA VAL A 91 14.23 -2.70 -5.13
C VAL A 91 15.40 -3.22 -5.95
N ASN A 92 15.41 -2.93 -7.26
CA ASN A 92 16.55 -3.25 -8.10
C ASN A 92 17.68 -2.25 -7.87
N LYS A 93 18.59 -2.58 -6.95
CA LYS A 93 19.76 -1.73 -6.61
C LYS A 93 20.75 -1.52 -7.76
N LYS A 94 20.66 -2.30 -8.84
CA LYS A 94 21.48 -2.08 -10.06
C LYS A 94 20.89 -0.99 -10.97
N ASN A 95 19.64 -0.61 -10.75
CA ASN A 95 19.01 0.51 -11.43
C ASN A 95 19.28 1.78 -10.61
N GLU A 96 20.10 2.68 -11.14
CA GLU A 96 20.51 3.92 -10.46
C GLU A 96 19.31 4.78 -10.03
N LYS A 97 18.28 4.89 -10.88
CA LYS A 97 17.07 5.67 -10.56
C LYS A 97 16.29 5.07 -9.38
N GLN A 98 16.10 3.75 -9.36
CA GLN A 98 15.43 3.09 -8.24
C GLN A 98 16.26 3.18 -6.95
N SER A 99 17.58 3.03 -7.07
CA SER A 99 18.50 3.19 -5.94
C SER A 99 18.42 4.60 -5.35
N GLU A 100 18.43 5.63 -6.20
CA GLU A 100 18.29 7.02 -5.78
C GLU A 100 16.95 7.29 -5.08
N ILE A 101 15.83 6.86 -5.66
CA ILE A 101 14.50 7.00 -5.05
C ILE A 101 14.45 6.32 -3.69
N PHE A 102 14.98 5.10 -3.57
CA PHE A 102 15.01 4.35 -2.32
C PHE A 102 15.86 5.05 -1.25
N ASN A 103 17.05 5.51 -1.61
CA ASN A 103 17.97 6.17 -0.67
C ASN A 103 17.47 7.55 -0.20
N ASN A 104 16.64 8.23 -1.01
CA ASN A 104 16.02 9.50 -0.66
C ASN A 104 14.71 9.34 0.15
N SER A 105 14.28 8.11 0.42
CA SER A 105 13.08 7.87 1.24
C SER A 105 13.32 8.28 2.69
N THR A 106 12.40 9.08 3.22
CA THR A 106 12.50 9.68 4.56
C THR A 106 11.71 8.93 5.62
N HIS A 107 10.87 7.98 5.22
CA HIS A 107 9.91 7.31 6.10
C HIS A 107 9.91 5.79 5.90
N PHE A 108 9.50 5.07 6.94
CA PHE A 108 9.19 3.65 6.85
C PHE A 108 7.91 3.32 7.64
N ASN A 109 7.31 2.18 7.33
CA ASN A 109 6.13 1.69 8.01
C ASN A 109 6.52 0.90 9.28
N PRO A 110 6.05 1.28 10.47
CA PRO A 110 6.28 0.57 11.73
C PRO A 110 5.37 -0.66 11.91
N VAL A 111 4.68 -1.10 10.86
CA VAL A 111 3.63 -2.14 10.89
C VAL A 111 2.37 -1.68 11.66
N ASP A 112 2.12 -0.38 11.69
CA ASP A 112 0.85 0.18 12.17
C ASP A 112 -0.12 0.35 10.99
N LEU A 113 -1.15 -0.49 10.94
CA LEU A 113 -2.15 -0.51 9.87
C LEU A 113 -3.56 -0.59 10.44
N VAL A 114 -4.43 0.29 9.95
CA VAL A 114 -5.88 0.21 10.13
C VAL A 114 -6.53 -0.19 8.82
N CYS A 115 -7.24 -1.32 8.82
CA CYS A 115 -7.79 -1.93 7.61
C CYS A 115 -9.32 -1.87 7.59
N GLY A 116 -9.88 -1.36 6.49
CA GLY A 116 -11.29 -1.46 6.14
C GLY A 116 -11.52 -2.59 5.14
N ILE A 117 -12.13 -3.69 5.61
CA ILE A 117 -12.31 -4.94 4.84
C ILE A 117 -13.74 -5.18 4.35
N LYS A 118 -14.63 -4.20 4.58
CA LYS A 118 -16.03 -4.27 4.18
C LYS A 118 -16.33 -3.21 3.14
N ASN A 119 -17.16 -3.56 2.17
CA ASN A 119 -17.66 -2.62 1.18
C ASN A 119 -18.70 -1.66 1.78
N TYR A 120 -19.17 -0.74 0.95
CA TYR A 120 -20.19 0.25 1.31
C TYR A 120 -21.56 -0.36 1.68
N LYS A 121 -21.80 -1.64 1.33
CA LYS A 121 -23.00 -2.41 1.69
C LYS A 121 -22.83 -3.21 3.00
N GLY A 122 -21.65 -3.13 3.63
CA GLY A 122 -21.32 -3.85 4.85
C GLY A 122 -20.88 -5.30 4.64
N GLU A 123 -20.73 -5.73 3.40
CA GLU A 123 -20.30 -7.06 3.01
C GLU A 123 -18.77 -7.15 3.03
N LYS A 124 -18.22 -8.31 3.36
CA LYS A 124 -16.76 -8.50 3.37
C LYS A 124 -16.24 -8.65 1.94
N PHE A 125 -15.13 -7.99 1.63
CA PHE A 125 -14.39 -8.28 0.41
C PHE A 125 -13.75 -9.67 0.48
N ASN A 126 -13.68 -10.37 -0.65
CA ASN A 126 -12.74 -11.47 -0.79
C ASN A 126 -11.34 -10.88 -1.02
N LEU A 127 -10.50 -10.91 0.02
CA LEU A 127 -9.19 -10.26 -0.02
C LEU A 127 -8.21 -10.92 -1.00
N GLU A 128 -8.42 -12.19 -1.33
CA GLU A 128 -7.62 -12.92 -2.33
C GLU A 128 -7.71 -12.28 -3.72
N ASN A 129 -8.81 -11.61 -4.03
CA ASN A 129 -8.99 -10.89 -5.29
C ASN A 129 -8.07 -9.66 -5.44
N TYR A 130 -7.37 -9.26 -4.36
CA TYR A 130 -6.54 -8.06 -4.30
C TYR A 130 -5.06 -8.35 -4.07
N VAL A 131 -4.65 -9.62 -4.23
CA VAL A 131 -3.27 -10.10 -4.10
C VAL A 131 -2.53 -9.97 -5.43
N ASP A 132 -1.32 -9.42 -5.41
CA ASP A 132 -0.38 -9.55 -6.53
C ASP A 132 0.48 -10.80 -6.35
N HIS A 133 0.11 -11.88 -7.03
CA HIS A 133 0.85 -13.15 -6.99
C HIS A 133 2.23 -13.07 -7.67
N LYS A 134 2.48 -12.05 -8.50
CA LYS A 134 3.80 -11.82 -9.13
C LYS A 134 4.78 -11.14 -8.17
N ALA A 135 4.31 -10.59 -7.06
CA ALA A 135 5.14 -9.96 -6.03
C ALA A 135 5.97 -10.96 -5.18
N ALA A 136 5.93 -12.25 -5.50
CA ALA A 136 6.81 -13.24 -4.91
C ALA A 136 8.28 -12.95 -5.26
N PHE A 137 9.19 -13.15 -4.29
CA PHE A 137 10.62 -12.89 -4.49
C PHE A 137 11.48 -14.01 -3.92
N ILE A 138 12.69 -14.14 -4.47
CA ILE A 138 13.66 -15.14 -4.02
C ILE A 138 14.63 -14.49 -3.03
N THR A 139 14.69 -15.02 -1.82
CA THR A 139 15.67 -14.62 -0.81
C THR A 139 16.77 -15.68 -0.68
N GLN A 140 17.97 -15.23 -0.32
CA GLN A 140 19.04 -16.11 0.14
C GLN A 140 18.98 -16.19 1.66
N LYS A 141 18.93 -17.41 2.20
CA LYS A 141 18.94 -17.69 3.63
C LYS A 141 20.01 -18.71 3.93
N THR A 142 20.62 -18.62 5.11
CA THR A 142 21.51 -19.66 5.61
C THR A 142 20.76 -20.46 6.67
N VAL A 143 20.51 -21.74 6.39
CA VAL A 143 19.83 -22.65 7.32
C VAL A 143 20.79 -23.75 7.69
N SER A 144 21.11 -23.88 8.98
CA SER A 144 22.06 -24.88 9.50
C SER A 144 23.43 -24.85 8.78
N GLY A 145 23.93 -23.65 8.49
CA GLY A 145 25.22 -23.45 7.80
C GLY A 145 25.21 -23.74 6.31
N LYS A 146 24.04 -24.00 5.71
CA LYS A 146 23.88 -24.18 4.25
C LYS A 146 23.13 -23.01 3.66
N ASP A 147 23.65 -22.48 2.56
CA ASP A 147 22.97 -21.47 1.77
C ASP A 147 21.84 -22.09 0.96
N ILE A 148 20.65 -21.53 1.11
CA ILE A 148 19.46 -21.92 0.39
C ILE A 148 18.85 -20.71 -0.31
N LYS A 149 18.14 -20.97 -1.40
CA LYS A 149 17.23 -20.01 -2.02
C LYS A 149 15.82 -20.33 -1.55
N ALA A 150 15.14 -19.36 -0.95
CA ALA A 150 13.75 -19.49 -0.54
C ALA A 150 12.88 -18.65 -1.49
N LEU A 151 11.78 -19.24 -1.96
CA LEU A 151 10.73 -18.47 -2.63
C LEU A 151 9.77 -17.96 -1.56
N GLU A 152 9.72 -16.65 -1.38
CA GLU A 152 8.77 -16.01 -0.49
C GLU A 152 7.55 -15.59 -1.29
N LEU A 153 6.39 -16.12 -0.90
CA LEU A 153 5.11 -15.67 -1.44
C LEU A 153 4.85 -14.21 -1.04
N PRO A 154 3.94 -13.51 -1.74
CA PRO A 154 3.59 -12.14 -1.43
C PRO A 154 3.32 -11.95 0.06
N GLY A 155 4.13 -11.12 0.72
CA GLY A 155 3.94 -10.81 2.14
C GLY A 155 2.70 -9.95 2.35
N LEU A 156 2.40 -9.67 3.62
CA LEU A 156 1.13 -9.03 4.01
C LEU A 156 0.91 -7.69 3.30
N TRP A 157 1.85 -6.74 3.41
CA TRP A 157 1.71 -5.40 2.82
C TRP A 157 2.38 -5.25 1.47
N ASN A 158 3.39 -6.07 1.16
CA ASN A 158 4.25 -5.94 -0.03
C ASN A 158 3.80 -6.82 -1.21
N GLY A 159 2.60 -7.41 -1.13
CA GLY A 159 1.94 -8.01 -2.29
C GLY A 159 0.53 -8.58 -2.01
N SER A 160 0.26 -9.10 -0.80
CA SER A 160 -1.10 -9.57 -0.44
C SER A 160 -2.13 -8.45 -0.34
N MET A 161 -1.67 -7.20 -0.20
CA MET A 161 -2.51 -5.99 -0.21
C MET A 161 -2.22 -5.09 -1.42
N ALA A 162 -1.69 -5.63 -2.51
CA ALA A 162 -1.22 -4.84 -3.65
C ALA A 162 -2.32 -3.99 -4.30
N HIS A 163 -3.56 -4.47 -4.35
CA HIS A 163 -4.65 -3.77 -5.04
C HIS A 163 -5.61 -3.04 -4.08
N TRP A 164 -5.14 -2.70 -2.89
CA TRP A 164 -5.91 -1.96 -1.88
C TRP A 164 -5.77 -0.45 -2.05
N ASN A 165 -6.82 0.29 -1.71
CA ASN A 165 -6.69 1.73 -1.52
C ASN A 165 -5.77 1.99 -0.32
N THR A 166 -4.68 2.72 -0.54
CA THR A 166 -3.61 2.88 0.44
C THR A 166 -3.43 4.36 0.77
N ILE A 167 -3.51 4.68 2.06
CA ILE A 167 -3.26 6.02 2.57
C ILE A 167 -2.09 5.95 3.54
N PHE A 168 -1.15 6.86 3.38
CA PHE A 168 0.00 7.01 4.29
C PHE A 168 -0.19 8.23 5.16
N VAL A 169 0.04 8.06 6.47
CA VAL A 169 -0.09 9.13 7.46
C VAL A 169 1.18 9.16 8.29
N GLU A 170 1.85 10.31 8.35
CA GLU A 170 2.98 10.49 9.28
C GLU A 170 2.46 10.38 10.72
N VAL A 171 3.08 9.50 11.51
CA VAL A 171 2.80 9.32 12.93
C VAL A 171 4.06 9.58 13.75
N PRO A 172 3.93 9.98 15.04
CA PRO A 172 5.10 10.24 15.87
C PRO A 172 5.98 9.00 16.04
N LEU A 173 7.31 9.16 15.98
CA LEU A 173 8.27 8.04 16.12
C LEU A 173 8.06 7.22 17.41
N ILE A 174 7.57 7.85 18.49
CA ILE A 174 7.28 7.17 19.76
C ILE A 174 6.24 6.05 19.65
N THR A 175 5.42 6.01 18.59
CA THR A 175 4.50 4.88 18.34
C THR A 175 5.25 3.62 17.88
N PHE A 176 6.52 3.74 17.49
CA PHE A 176 7.36 2.65 17.05
C PHE A 176 8.45 2.30 18.08
N ASN A 177 8.25 1.20 18.81
CA ASN A 177 9.23 0.66 19.75
C ASN A 177 9.50 -0.82 19.43
N PRO A 178 10.31 -1.12 18.39
CA PRO A 178 10.54 -2.49 17.97
C PRO A 178 11.52 -3.21 18.91
N VAL A 179 11.34 -4.52 19.03
CA VAL A 179 12.31 -5.43 19.66
C VAL A 179 12.80 -6.40 18.60
N LYS A 180 13.99 -6.14 18.04
CA LYS A 180 14.63 -6.97 17.01
C LYS A 180 15.68 -7.92 17.60
N THR A 181 16.30 -7.51 18.69
CA THR A 181 17.30 -8.26 19.45
C THR A 181 16.94 -8.26 20.94
N VAL A 182 17.52 -9.20 21.71
CA VAL A 182 17.32 -9.24 23.17
C VAL A 182 17.74 -7.92 23.83
N ASN A 183 18.78 -7.26 23.30
CA ASN A 183 19.28 -6.00 23.83
C ASN A 183 18.30 -4.83 23.63
N ASP A 184 17.38 -4.91 22.66
CA ASP A 184 16.36 -3.85 22.48
C ASP A 184 15.45 -3.74 23.70
N LEU A 185 15.22 -4.83 24.43
CA LEU A 185 14.44 -4.81 25.67
C LEU A 185 15.06 -3.92 26.74
N LEU A 186 16.37 -3.65 26.70
CA LEU A 186 17.05 -2.76 27.66
C LEU A 186 16.77 -1.27 27.40
N LYS A 187 16.16 -0.91 26.27
CA LYS A 187 15.79 0.47 25.96
C LYS A 187 14.78 0.99 27.00
N PRO A 188 14.84 2.26 27.41
CA PRO A 188 13.97 2.82 28.45
C PRO A 188 12.47 2.63 28.19
N GLN A 189 12.06 2.59 26.92
CA GLN A 189 10.67 2.40 26.50
C GLN A 189 10.11 1.01 26.83
N HIS A 190 10.97 0.02 27.06
CA HIS A 190 10.62 -1.36 27.39
C HIS A 190 10.87 -1.72 28.85
N GLN A 191 11.42 -0.80 29.65
CA GLN A 191 11.70 -1.01 31.06
C GLN A 191 10.48 -0.64 31.92
N ILE A 192 10.26 -1.41 32.98
CA ILE A 192 9.24 -1.08 34.00
C ILE A 192 9.70 0.20 34.71
N LYS A 193 8.81 1.19 34.80
CA LYS A 193 9.04 2.42 35.56
C LYS A 193 8.86 2.19 37.05
#